data_AF-A0A662H2G8-F1
#
_entry.id   AF-A0A662H2G8-F1
#
_cell.length_a   1.000
_cell.length_b   1.000
_cell.length_c   1.000
_cell.angle_alpha   90.00
_cell.angle_beta   90.00
_cell.angle_gamma   90.00
#
_symmetry.space_group_name_H-M   'P 1'
#
loop_
_entity.id
_entity.type
_entity.pdbx_description
1 polymer ?
#
loop_
_entity_poly.entity_id
_entity_poly.type
_entity_poly.pdbx_seq_one_letter_code
_entity_poly.pdbx_strand_id
1 'polypeptide(L)'
;MRLRVIDRSEVELLQGILEEFTEGESYRIVVVKPNICGFYPPSVEVLRVVLKWASRKGGEVYLGDTPSTIHNVEERIEELKLREIAREAGTNVHAVNFLRVTGSVNVEVPKPHALKRYPFPELVLNADLLINLAKLGSHPTTRVTGALKNLFGLVSSKMKYFRYHLLGIDRVIADIAQVIRPRVNVLEVGDRIVVSDDPLVADVAGVLIYGDDPLKVKHFRLVAEDRNMELEDLVSEVRKILR
;
A
#
# COMPACT_ATOMS: atom_id res chain seq x y z
N MET A 1 17.59 -0.28 -4.75
CA MET A 1 16.17 -0.06 -5.06
C MET A 1 15.73 -1.10 -6.07
N ARG A 2 14.63 -1.83 -5.83
CA ARG A 2 14.06 -2.74 -6.83
C ARG A 2 12.80 -2.12 -7.42
N LEU A 3 12.69 -2.15 -8.75
CA LEU A 3 11.58 -1.59 -9.50
C LEU A 3 11.33 -2.45 -10.74
N ARG A 4 10.07 -2.84 -10.94
CA ARG A 4 9.57 -3.53 -12.14
C ARG A 4 8.31 -2.82 -12.62
N VAL A 5 8.13 -2.78 -13.94
CA VAL A 5 6.91 -2.27 -14.56
C VAL A 5 6.49 -3.28 -15.63
N ILE A 6 5.22 -3.66 -15.60
CA ILE A 6 4.62 -4.56 -16.60
C ILE A 6 3.34 -3.95 -17.15
N ASP A 7 2.93 -4.37 -18.35
CA ASP A 7 1.59 -4.10 -18.86
C ASP A 7 0.56 -4.93 -18.07
N ARG A 8 -0.65 -4.39 -17.87
CA ARG A 8 -1.75 -5.12 -17.24
C ARG A 8 -2.14 -6.35 -18.06
N SER A 9 -1.97 -6.33 -19.38
CA SER A 9 -2.17 -7.52 -20.23
C SER A 9 -1.23 -8.68 -19.88
N GLU A 10 -0.14 -8.41 -19.15
CA GLU A 10 0.85 -9.38 -18.72
C GLU A 10 0.78 -9.66 -17.21
N VAL A 11 -0.40 -9.44 -16.59
CA VAL A 11 -0.59 -9.56 -15.13
C VAL A 11 -0.08 -10.89 -14.54
N GLU A 12 -0.07 -11.98 -15.31
CA GLU A 12 0.42 -13.28 -14.84
C GLU A 12 1.92 -13.27 -14.52
N LEU A 13 2.71 -12.38 -15.14
CA LEU A 13 4.12 -12.15 -14.81
C LEU A 13 4.30 -11.63 -13.38
N LEU A 14 3.26 -11.04 -12.79
CA LEU A 14 3.30 -10.51 -11.42
C LEU A 14 3.69 -11.59 -10.42
N GLN A 15 3.28 -12.86 -10.59
CA GLN A 15 3.67 -13.93 -9.66
C GLN A 15 5.20 -14.08 -9.61
N GLY A 16 5.86 -14.10 -10.77
CA GLY A 16 7.33 -14.20 -10.84
C GLY A 16 8.03 -12.98 -10.26
N ILE A 17 7.46 -11.79 -10.44
CA ILE A 17 7.96 -10.55 -9.82
C ILE A 17 7.82 -10.62 -8.30
N LEU A 18 6.68 -11.11 -7.79
CA LEU A 18 6.49 -11.28 -6.34
C LEU A 18 7.53 -12.25 -5.74
N GLU A 19 7.86 -13.35 -6.43
CA GLU A 19 8.96 -14.25 -6.04
C GLU A 19 10.32 -13.53 -5.97
N GLU A 20 10.65 -12.73 -6.99
CA GLU A 20 11.91 -11.97 -7.03
C GLU A 20 12.03 -11.02 -5.83
N PHE A 21 10.93 -10.36 -5.45
CA PHE A 21 10.93 -9.37 -4.38
C PHE A 21 10.98 -9.98 -2.98
N THR A 22 10.62 -11.26 -2.86
CA THR A 22 10.50 -12.01 -1.60
C THR A 22 11.49 -13.15 -1.46
N GLU A 23 12.40 -13.31 -2.44
CA GLU A 23 13.51 -14.28 -2.43
C GLU A 23 13.07 -15.74 -2.19
N GLY A 24 11.84 -16.08 -2.58
CA GLY A 24 11.31 -17.43 -2.52
C GLY A 24 10.92 -17.93 -1.12
N GLU A 25 10.95 -17.08 -0.10
CA GLU A 25 10.64 -17.43 1.29
C GLU A 25 9.18 -17.90 1.48
N SER A 26 8.95 -18.75 2.50
CA SER A 26 7.61 -19.02 3.03
C SER A 26 7.37 -18.18 4.28
N TYR A 27 6.14 -17.72 4.45
CA TYR A 27 5.71 -16.80 5.50
C TYR A 27 4.64 -17.47 6.35
N ARG A 28 4.59 -17.21 7.67
CA ARG A 28 3.48 -17.72 8.50
C ARG A 28 2.27 -16.82 8.34
N ILE A 29 2.47 -15.50 8.36
CA ILE A 29 1.40 -14.50 8.21
C ILE A 29 1.76 -13.55 7.07
N VAL A 30 0.89 -13.51 6.06
CA VAL A 30 0.93 -12.52 4.97
C VAL A 30 -0.26 -11.59 5.10
N VAL A 31 -0.02 -10.28 5.04
CA VAL A 31 -1.06 -9.26 5.01
C VAL A 31 -1.07 -8.59 3.64
N VAL A 32 -2.23 -8.57 2.99
CA VAL A 32 -2.46 -7.85 1.74
C VAL A 32 -3.36 -6.66 2.02
N LYS A 33 -2.84 -5.45 1.82
CA LYS A 33 -3.54 -4.18 2.01
C LYS A 33 -3.99 -3.58 0.67
N PRO A 34 -5.18 -3.93 0.14
CA PRO A 34 -5.77 -3.29 -1.02
C PRO A 34 -6.34 -1.91 -0.64
N ASN A 35 -6.55 -1.03 -1.63
CA ASN A 35 -7.28 0.23 -1.44
C ASN A 35 -8.82 0.05 -1.48
N ILE A 36 -9.42 -0.64 -0.51
CA ILE A 36 -10.86 -0.95 -0.57
C ILE A 36 -11.75 0.13 0.07
N CYS A 37 -11.24 0.89 1.04
CA CYS A 37 -11.94 1.99 1.70
C CYS A 37 -11.60 3.38 1.13
N GLY A 38 -11.09 3.42 -0.10
CA GLY A 38 -10.85 4.64 -0.87
C GLY A 38 -11.55 4.61 -2.24
N PHE A 39 -11.40 5.69 -3.01
CA PHE A 39 -12.07 5.87 -4.31
C PHE A 39 -11.56 4.96 -5.43
N TYR A 40 -10.38 4.35 -5.26
CA TYR A 40 -9.69 3.60 -6.32
C TYR A 40 -9.36 2.19 -5.84
N PRO A 41 -10.34 1.27 -5.76
CA PRO A 41 -10.07 -0.14 -5.48
C PRO A 41 -9.20 -0.77 -6.58
N PRO A 42 -8.38 -1.77 -6.23
CA PRO A 42 -7.58 -2.47 -7.23
C PRO A 42 -8.46 -3.25 -8.19
N SER A 43 -7.94 -3.54 -9.38
CA SER A 43 -8.59 -4.45 -10.31
C SER A 43 -8.69 -5.85 -9.72
N VAL A 44 -9.81 -6.52 -9.99
CA VAL A 44 -10.06 -7.89 -9.51
C VAL A 44 -8.99 -8.86 -10.04
N GLU A 45 -8.54 -8.65 -11.28
CA GLU A 45 -7.51 -9.44 -11.93
C GLU A 45 -6.18 -9.39 -11.17
N VAL A 46 -5.65 -8.19 -10.90
CA VAL A 46 -4.41 -8.02 -10.11
C VAL A 46 -4.58 -8.58 -8.70
N LEU A 47 -5.72 -8.31 -8.07
CA LEU A 47 -6.01 -8.82 -6.74
C LEU A 47 -5.99 -10.35 -6.68
N ARG A 48 -6.60 -11.04 -7.66
CA ARG A 48 -6.60 -12.51 -7.76
C ARG A 48 -5.20 -13.06 -7.89
N VAL A 49 -4.37 -12.47 -8.76
CA VAL A 49 -2.99 -12.91 -8.97
C VAL A 49 -2.16 -12.76 -7.68
N VAL A 50 -2.26 -11.61 -7.01
CA VAL A 50 -1.57 -11.36 -5.73
C VAL A 50 -2.02 -12.36 -4.65
N LEU A 51 -3.33 -12.59 -4.51
CA LEU A 51 -3.84 -13.48 -3.46
C LEU A 51 -3.53 -14.95 -3.71
N LYS A 52 -3.57 -15.40 -4.97
CA LYS A 52 -3.21 -16.76 -5.33
C LYS A 52 -1.73 -17.02 -5.07
N TRP A 53 -0.87 -16.03 -5.34
CA TRP A 53 0.53 -16.09 -4.97
C TRP A 53 0.73 -16.13 -3.45
N ALA A 54 0.10 -15.19 -2.72
CA ALA A 54 0.19 -15.10 -1.26
C ALA A 54 -0.31 -16.39 -0.57
N SER A 55 -1.40 -16.97 -1.07
CA SER A 55 -1.99 -18.24 -0.60
C SER A 55 -1.00 -19.40 -0.61
N ARG A 56 -0.15 -19.48 -1.64
CA ARG A 56 0.89 -20.52 -1.77
C ARG A 56 2.09 -20.30 -0.85
N LYS A 57 2.37 -19.05 -0.49
CA LYS A 57 3.56 -18.66 0.28
C LYS A 57 3.29 -18.45 1.76
N GLY A 58 2.06 -18.09 2.12
CA GLY A 58 1.62 -17.80 3.47
C GLY A 58 0.97 -18.99 4.15
N GLY A 59 1.20 -19.17 5.45
CA GLY A 59 0.38 -20.04 6.30
C GLY A 59 -1.04 -19.48 6.41
N GLU A 60 -1.15 -18.23 6.83
CA GLU A 60 -2.40 -17.44 6.89
C GLU A 60 -2.25 -16.16 6.08
N VAL A 61 -3.25 -15.85 5.26
CA VAL A 61 -3.27 -14.63 4.42
C VAL A 61 -4.46 -13.77 4.79
N TYR A 62 -4.21 -12.54 5.24
CA TYR A 62 -5.26 -11.59 5.58
C TYR A 62 -5.34 -10.48 4.54
N LEU A 63 -6.44 -10.43 3.81
CA LEU A 63 -6.81 -9.37 2.88
C LEU A 63 -7.73 -8.38 3.59
N GLY A 64 -7.42 -7.10 3.59
CA GLY A 64 -8.32 -6.18 4.28
C GLY A 64 -7.88 -4.73 4.40
N ASP A 65 -8.60 -4.03 5.26
CA ASP A 65 -8.35 -2.63 5.59
C ASP A 65 -8.75 -2.37 7.06
N THR A 66 -8.56 -1.14 7.52
CA THR A 66 -9.16 -0.67 8.78
C THR A 66 -10.27 0.36 8.50
N PRO A 67 -11.27 0.51 9.39
CA PRO A 67 -12.39 1.42 9.18
C PRO A 67 -11.94 2.83 8.81
N SER A 68 -12.50 3.40 7.76
CA SER A 68 -12.27 4.79 7.38
C SER A 68 -13.42 5.67 7.88
N THR A 69 -13.30 6.99 7.73
CA THR A 69 -14.38 7.91 8.08
C THR A 69 -15.58 7.81 7.13
N ILE A 70 -15.35 7.34 5.91
CA ILE A 70 -16.35 7.34 4.83
C ILE A 70 -16.95 5.95 4.64
N HIS A 71 -16.17 4.89 4.85
CA HIS A 71 -16.57 3.52 4.51
C HIS A 71 -16.39 2.55 5.67
N ASN A 72 -17.39 1.69 5.84
CA ASN A 72 -17.31 0.51 6.66
C ASN A 72 -16.57 -0.61 5.90
N VAL A 73 -15.56 -1.22 6.52
CA VAL A 73 -14.75 -2.26 5.88
C VAL A 73 -15.59 -3.48 5.50
N GLU A 74 -16.54 -3.88 6.34
CA GLU A 74 -17.36 -5.07 6.11
C GLU A 74 -18.27 -4.89 4.89
N GLU A 75 -18.87 -3.71 4.74
CA GLU A 75 -19.69 -3.37 3.58
C GLU A 75 -18.84 -3.38 2.31
N ARG A 76 -17.62 -2.80 2.36
CA ARG A 76 -16.70 -2.81 1.20
C ARG A 76 -16.21 -4.20 0.83
N ILE A 77 -16.01 -5.08 1.82
CA ILE A 77 -15.66 -6.49 1.58
C ILE A 77 -16.78 -7.19 0.81
N GLU A 78 -18.04 -6.93 1.13
CA GLU A 78 -19.19 -7.51 0.43
C GLU A 78 -19.40 -6.88 -0.96
N GLU A 79 -19.41 -5.55 -1.05
CA GLU A 79 -19.59 -4.82 -2.31
C GLU A 79 -18.56 -5.22 -3.38
N LEU A 80 -17.30 -5.39 -2.96
CA LEU A 80 -16.21 -5.78 -3.85
C LEU A 80 -16.03 -7.31 -3.94
N LYS A 81 -16.93 -8.09 -3.33
CA LYS A 81 -16.93 -9.56 -3.33
C LYS A 81 -15.60 -10.17 -2.87
N LEU A 82 -14.91 -9.53 -1.93
CA LEU A 82 -13.57 -9.93 -1.49
C LEU A 82 -13.58 -11.28 -0.79
N ARG A 83 -14.69 -11.65 -0.13
CA ARG A 83 -14.86 -12.99 0.45
C ARG A 83 -14.88 -14.09 -0.61
N GLU A 84 -15.50 -13.84 -1.76
CA GLU A 84 -15.52 -14.78 -2.87
C GLU A 84 -14.13 -14.92 -3.48
N ILE A 85 -13.49 -13.79 -3.80
CA ILE A 85 -12.12 -13.74 -4.35
C ILE A 85 -11.12 -14.41 -3.41
N ALA A 86 -11.23 -14.21 -2.10
CA ALA A 86 -10.38 -14.85 -1.10
C ALA A 86 -10.55 -16.38 -1.13
N ARG A 87 -11.79 -16.89 -1.12
CA ARG A 87 -12.06 -18.34 -1.20
C ARG A 87 -11.53 -18.96 -2.49
N GLU A 88 -11.64 -18.26 -3.62
CA GLU A 88 -11.09 -18.70 -4.91
C GLU A 88 -9.55 -18.80 -4.87
N ALA A 89 -8.89 -17.91 -4.12
CA ALA A 89 -7.43 -17.88 -4.01
C ALA A 89 -6.86 -18.97 -3.09
N GLY A 90 -7.58 -19.34 -2.02
CA GLY A 90 -7.18 -20.42 -1.11
C GLY A 90 -7.98 -20.50 0.17
N THR A 91 -7.95 -21.65 0.83
CA THR A 91 -8.67 -21.89 2.10
C THR A 91 -8.06 -21.14 3.29
N ASN A 92 -6.82 -20.67 3.16
CA ASN A 92 -6.07 -19.90 4.14
C ASN A 92 -6.12 -18.38 3.88
N VAL A 93 -7.00 -17.92 2.98
CA VAL A 93 -7.14 -16.51 2.63
C VAL A 93 -8.42 -15.94 3.25
N HIS A 94 -8.27 -14.88 4.05
CA HIS A 94 -9.35 -14.28 4.83
C HIS A 94 -9.54 -12.81 4.46
N ALA A 95 -10.72 -12.47 3.95
CA ALA A 95 -11.13 -11.07 3.76
C ALA A 95 -11.69 -10.52 5.08
N VAL A 96 -11.00 -9.56 5.71
CA VAL A 96 -11.25 -9.14 7.09
C VAL A 96 -11.12 -7.64 7.30
N ASN A 97 -11.79 -7.14 8.33
CA ASN A 97 -11.38 -5.91 9.00
C ASN A 97 -10.19 -6.22 9.92
N PHE A 98 -9.03 -5.61 9.70
CA PHE A 98 -7.82 -5.92 10.48
C PHE A 98 -7.99 -5.70 11.99
N LEU A 99 -8.87 -4.76 12.40
CA LEU A 99 -9.17 -4.50 13.82
C LEU A 99 -10.07 -5.55 14.48
N ARG A 100 -10.64 -6.47 13.70
CA ARG A 100 -11.42 -7.61 14.22
C ARG A 100 -10.58 -8.88 14.38
N VAL A 101 -9.41 -8.93 13.73
CA VAL A 101 -8.46 -10.04 13.89
C VAL A 101 -7.60 -9.80 15.13
N THR A 102 -7.06 -8.60 15.26
CA THR A 102 -6.24 -8.19 16.41
C THR A 102 -6.66 -6.81 16.91
N GLY A 103 -6.20 -6.45 18.11
CA GLY A 103 -6.30 -5.08 18.60
C GLY A 103 -5.43 -4.09 17.82
N SER A 104 -5.33 -2.88 18.35
CA SER A 104 -4.45 -1.83 17.85
C SER A 104 -3.50 -1.37 18.95
N VAL A 105 -2.24 -1.14 18.58
CA VAL A 105 -1.21 -0.59 19.47
C VAL A 105 -0.73 0.75 18.95
N ASN A 106 -0.36 1.65 19.87
CA ASN A 106 0.25 2.93 19.49
C ASN A 106 1.73 2.73 19.23
N VAL A 107 2.19 3.12 18.05
CA VAL A 107 3.59 3.04 17.63
C VAL A 107 4.16 4.45 17.51
N GLU A 108 5.34 4.67 18.07
CA GLU A 108 6.04 5.95 18.00
C GLU A 108 6.62 6.21 16.61
N VAL A 109 6.59 7.47 16.19
CA VAL A 109 7.20 7.92 14.94
C VAL A 109 8.61 8.42 15.25
N PRO A 110 9.67 7.90 14.58
CA PRO A 110 11.04 8.30 14.87
C PRO A 110 11.31 9.81 14.70
N LYS A 111 10.82 10.41 13.61
CA LYS A 111 10.98 11.83 13.26
C LYS A 111 9.60 12.44 12.97
N PRO A 112 8.78 12.74 13.98
CA PRO A 112 7.38 13.12 13.77
C PRO A 112 7.24 14.49 13.11
N HIS A 113 6.52 14.54 11.99
CA HIS A 113 6.08 15.75 11.29
C HIS A 113 4.71 16.25 11.77
N ALA A 114 3.80 15.34 12.12
CA ALA A 114 2.45 15.66 12.58
C ALA A 114 2.17 15.13 13.98
N LEU A 115 2.39 13.84 14.25
CA LEU A 115 2.09 13.24 15.55
C LEU A 115 3.20 12.31 16.02
N LYS A 116 3.44 12.31 17.33
CA LYS A 116 4.45 11.45 17.97
C LYS A 116 4.17 9.96 17.87
N ARG A 117 2.90 9.57 17.72
CA ARG A 117 2.49 8.17 17.66
C ARG A 117 1.18 7.97 16.91
N TYR A 118 1.04 6.81 16.30
CA TYR A 118 -0.17 6.38 15.58
C TYR A 118 -0.63 5.00 16.03
N PRO A 119 -1.94 4.75 16.12
CA PRO A 119 -2.45 3.42 16.37
C PRO A 119 -2.45 2.59 15.08
N PHE A 120 -1.92 1.37 15.12
CA PHE A 120 -1.93 0.41 14.01
C PHE A 120 -2.41 -0.97 14.47
N PRO A 121 -2.99 -1.80 13.57
CA PRO A 121 -3.37 -3.17 13.92
C PRO A 121 -2.11 -3.99 14.23
N GLU A 122 -2.13 -4.73 15.33
CA GLU A 122 -1.02 -5.63 15.68
C GLU A 122 -0.75 -6.66 14.56
N LEU A 123 -1.80 -7.12 13.88
CA LEU A 123 -1.71 -7.98 12.69
C LEU A 123 -0.75 -7.42 11.63
N VAL A 124 -0.80 -6.12 11.36
CA VAL A 124 0.02 -5.48 10.33
C VAL A 124 1.48 -5.35 10.78
N LEU A 125 1.70 -5.06 12.06
CA LEU A 125 3.03 -4.88 12.64
C LEU A 125 3.77 -6.22 12.80
N ASN A 126 3.03 -7.30 13.06
CA ASN A 126 3.57 -8.63 13.31
C ASN A 126 3.53 -9.55 12.08
N ALA A 127 3.07 -9.04 10.92
CA ALA A 127 3.07 -9.81 9.68
C ALA A 127 4.51 -10.13 9.25
N ASP A 128 4.76 -11.37 8.82
CA ASP A 128 6.07 -11.73 8.25
C ASP A 128 6.23 -11.08 6.85
N LEU A 129 5.12 -10.87 6.14
CA LEU A 129 5.09 -10.15 4.86
C LEU A 129 3.88 -9.20 4.78
N LEU A 130 4.13 -7.92 4.48
CA LEU A 130 3.11 -6.93 4.13
C LEU A 130 3.21 -6.56 2.65
N ILE A 131 2.12 -6.80 1.92
CA ILE A 131 1.94 -6.41 0.51
C ILE A 131 0.96 -5.25 0.44
N ASN A 132 1.41 -4.12 -0.10
CA ASN A 132 0.60 -2.94 -0.33
C ASN A 132 0.09 -2.95 -1.78
N LEU A 133 -1.23 -3.03 -1.96
CA LEU A 133 -1.87 -3.07 -3.28
C LEU A 133 -2.70 -1.78 -3.47
N ALA A 134 -2.13 -0.85 -4.23
CA ALA A 134 -2.70 0.47 -4.44
C ALA A 134 -3.02 0.72 -5.91
N LYS A 135 -3.85 1.74 -6.16
CA LYS A 135 -4.13 2.26 -7.48
C LYS A 135 -3.92 3.76 -7.49
N LEU A 136 -3.15 4.24 -8.46
CA LEU A 136 -2.84 5.65 -8.61
C LEU A 136 -4.06 6.40 -9.13
N GLY A 137 -4.29 7.59 -8.59
CA GLY A 137 -5.32 8.51 -9.04
C GLY A 137 -5.05 9.93 -8.56
N SER A 138 -5.79 10.91 -9.08
CA SER A 138 -5.71 12.28 -8.60
C SER A 138 -6.38 12.42 -7.24
N HIS A 139 -5.93 13.40 -6.44
CA HIS A 139 -6.52 13.70 -5.15
C HIS A 139 -6.49 15.20 -4.86
N PRO A 140 -7.59 15.82 -4.40
CA PRO A 140 -7.69 17.27 -4.28
C PRO A 140 -6.71 17.88 -3.28
N THR A 141 -6.34 17.15 -2.21
CA THR A 141 -5.46 17.69 -1.15
C THR A 141 -3.99 17.28 -1.28
N THR A 142 -3.71 16.07 -1.77
CA THR A 142 -2.35 15.49 -1.83
C THR A 142 -1.81 15.43 -3.25
N ARG A 143 -2.53 16.02 -4.23
CA ARG A 143 -2.31 15.94 -5.67
C ARG A 143 -2.59 14.56 -6.26
N VAL A 144 -2.06 13.52 -5.63
CA VAL A 144 -2.25 12.12 -6.01
C VAL A 144 -2.63 11.26 -4.80
N THR A 145 -3.22 10.10 -5.09
CA THR A 145 -3.31 8.95 -4.20
C THR A 145 -2.53 7.81 -4.81
N GLY A 146 -1.82 7.04 -3.99
CA GLY A 146 -0.89 6.00 -4.43
C GLY A 146 -0.50 5.07 -3.27
N ALA A 147 0.63 4.40 -3.40
CA ALA A 147 1.17 3.44 -2.45
C ALA A 147 1.35 4.04 -1.04
N LEU A 148 1.98 5.21 -0.89
CA LEU A 148 2.19 5.86 0.41
C LEU A 148 0.85 6.22 1.07
N LYS A 149 -0.06 6.85 0.31
CA LYS A 149 -1.39 7.22 0.82
C LYS A 149 -2.27 6.01 1.14
N ASN A 150 -2.08 4.86 0.49
CA ASN A 150 -2.81 3.64 0.83
C ASN A 150 -2.48 3.14 2.24
N LEU A 151 -1.25 3.36 2.72
CA LEU A 151 -0.82 3.01 4.07
C LEU A 151 -1.51 3.85 5.15
N PHE A 152 -1.96 5.06 4.83
CA PHE A 152 -2.85 5.82 5.72
C PHE A 152 -4.14 5.07 6.06
N GLY A 153 -4.58 4.18 5.16
CA GLY A 153 -5.68 3.24 5.41
C GLY A 153 -5.45 2.35 6.63
N LEU A 154 -4.21 2.10 7.05
CA LEU A 154 -3.88 1.23 8.17
C LEU A 154 -3.98 1.90 9.55
N VAL A 155 -4.04 3.23 9.63
CA VAL A 155 -4.17 3.92 10.92
C VAL A 155 -5.49 3.51 11.59
N SER A 156 -5.46 3.10 12.86
CA SER A 156 -6.64 2.55 13.56
C SER A 156 -7.43 3.65 14.27
N SER A 157 -8.15 4.47 13.51
CA SER A 157 -8.90 5.62 14.05
C SER A 157 -10.25 5.79 13.35
N LYS A 158 -11.35 5.85 14.11
CA LYS A 158 -12.71 5.98 13.55
C LYS A 158 -12.97 7.32 12.86
N MET A 159 -12.21 8.37 13.19
CA MET A 159 -12.37 9.72 12.62
C MET A 159 -11.09 10.18 11.90
N LYS A 160 -10.50 9.32 11.06
CA LYS A 160 -9.25 9.62 10.34
C LYS A 160 -9.28 10.95 9.61
N TYR A 161 -10.36 11.21 8.87
CA TYR A 161 -10.46 12.39 8.03
C TYR A 161 -10.37 13.65 8.90
N PHE A 162 -11.28 13.80 9.87
CA PHE A 162 -11.34 14.97 10.74
C PHE A 162 -10.11 15.12 11.63
N ARG A 163 -9.52 14.02 12.10
CA ARG A 163 -8.35 14.07 13.00
C ARG A 163 -7.05 14.39 12.27
N TYR A 164 -6.88 13.94 11.04
CA TYR A 164 -5.57 14.00 10.37
C TYR A 164 -5.53 14.97 9.19
N HIS A 165 -6.64 15.24 8.49
CA HIS A 165 -6.61 16.23 7.40
C HIS A 165 -6.29 17.64 7.91
N LEU A 166 -6.79 18.01 9.09
CA LEU A 166 -6.52 19.30 9.72
C LEU A 166 -5.05 19.47 10.15
N LEU A 167 -4.30 18.37 10.28
CA LEU A 167 -2.89 18.38 10.69
C LEU A 167 -1.91 18.47 9.51
N GLY A 168 -2.43 18.55 8.28
CA GLY A 168 -1.63 18.44 7.06
C GLY A 168 -1.43 16.97 6.70
N ILE A 169 -2.31 16.45 5.85
CA ILE A 169 -2.33 15.04 5.47
C ILE A 169 -0.99 14.53 4.89
N ASP A 170 -0.23 15.39 4.19
CA ASP A 170 1.09 15.03 3.69
C ASP A 170 2.08 14.68 4.81
N ARG A 171 2.06 15.43 5.93
CA ARG A 171 2.90 15.16 7.11
C ARG A 171 2.52 13.85 7.78
N VAL A 172 1.23 13.58 7.86
CA VAL A 172 0.72 12.33 8.41
C VAL A 172 1.12 11.13 7.55
N ILE A 173 1.07 11.26 6.22
CA ILE A 173 1.54 10.22 5.31
C ILE A 173 3.05 9.97 5.50
N ALA A 174 3.85 11.03 5.65
CA ALA A 174 5.28 10.91 5.91
C ALA A 174 5.57 10.19 7.24
N ASP A 175 4.89 10.56 8.32
CA ASP A 175 4.99 9.90 9.62
C ASP A 175 4.71 8.39 9.52
N ILE A 176 3.66 8.00 8.79
CA ILE A 176 3.27 6.60 8.62
C ILE A 176 4.30 5.83 7.81
N ALA A 177 4.90 6.43 6.78
CA ALA A 177 5.91 5.80 5.94
C ALA A 177 7.24 5.55 6.70
N GLN A 178 7.47 6.22 7.82
CA GLN A 178 8.58 5.91 8.72
C GLN A 178 8.35 4.61 9.50
N VAL A 179 7.10 4.27 9.79
CA VAL A 179 6.71 3.14 10.66
C VAL A 179 6.31 1.90 9.86
N ILE A 180 5.45 2.07 8.86
CA ILE A 180 4.91 0.98 8.05
C ILE A 180 5.71 0.87 6.76
N ARG A 181 6.44 -0.23 6.60
CA ARG A 181 7.30 -0.50 5.44
C ARG A 181 6.91 -1.82 4.79
N PRO A 182 5.94 -1.82 3.85
CA PRO A 182 5.61 -3.00 3.06
C PRO A 182 6.83 -3.44 2.27
N ARG A 183 7.10 -4.75 2.24
CA ARG A 183 8.20 -5.33 1.46
C ARG A 183 7.91 -5.32 -0.04
N VAL A 184 6.63 -5.29 -0.39
CA VAL A 184 6.15 -5.28 -1.78
C VAL A 184 5.03 -4.26 -1.92
N ASN A 185 5.19 -3.36 -2.90
CA ASN A 185 4.22 -2.33 -3.25
C ASN A 185 3.82 -2.55 -4.71
N VAL A 186 2.59 -3.03 -4.92
CA VAL A 186 1.97 -3.18 -6.24
C VAL A 186 1.07 -1.96 -6.47
N LEU A 187 1.44 -1.14 -7.44
CA LEU A 187 0.72 0.09 -7.79
C LEU A 187 0.20 0.02 -9.22
N GLU A 188 -1.12 0.01 -9.38
CA GLU A 188 -1.74 0.12 -10.69
C GLU A 188 -1.75 1.57 -11.17
N VAL A 189 -1.34 1.80 -12.42
CA VAL A 189 -1.25 3.13 -13.05
C VAL A 189 -1.74 3.03 -14.49
N GLY A 190 -2.98 3.46 -14.75
CA GLY A 190 -3.56 3.30 -16.09
C GLY A 190 -3.65 1.83 -16.49
N ASP A 191 -2.95 1.45 -17.55
CA ASP A 191 -2.76 0.09 -18.07
C ASP A 191 -1.45 -0.57 -17.60
N ARG A 192 -0.66 0.09 -16.75
CA ARG A 192 0.60 -0.42 -16.19
C ARG A 192 0.44 -0.89 -14.75
N ILE A 193 1.31 -1.81 -14.34
CA ILE A 193 1.49 -2.23 -12.95
C ILE A 193 2.95 -1.97 -12.57
N VAL A 194 3.15 -1.15 -11.55
CA VAL A 194 4.47 -0.85 -10.96
C VAL A 194 4.64 -1.71 -9.72
N VAL A 195 5.78 -2.38 -9.59
CA VAL A 195 6.14 -3.14 -8.38
C VAL A 195 7.46 -2.63 -7.83
N SER A 196 7.49 -2.29 -6.55
CA SER A 196 8.71 -1.87 -5.85
C SER A 196 8.76 -2.37 -4.40
N ASP A 197 9.97 -2.50 -3.87
CA ASP A 197 10.23 -2.78 -2.46
C ASP A 197 10.11 -1.53 -1.58
N ASP A 198 9.83 -0.38 -2.19
CA ASP A 198 9.64 0.89 -1.51
C ASP A 198 8.39 1.63 -2.02
N PRO A 199 7.46 2.04 -1.13
CA PRO A 199 6.26 2.75 -1.54
C PRO A 199 6.54 4.11 -2.20
N LEU A 200 7.59 4.84 -1.77
CA LEU A 200 7.96 6.11 -2.39
C LEU A 200 8.45 5.89 -3.82
N VAL A 201 9.23 4.85 -4.05
CA VAL A 201 9.74 4.50 -5.38
C VAL A 201 8.60 4.10 -6.31
N ALA A 202 7.69 3.25 -5.84
CA ALA A 202 6.47 2.88 -6.57
C ALA A 202 5.67 4.13 -6.97
N ASP A 203 5.47 5.05 -6.03
CA ASP A 203 4.72 6.28 -6.27
C ASP A 203 5.43 7.25 -7.22
N VAL A 204 6.74 7.44 -7.10
CA VAL A 204 7.52 8.27 -8.04
C VAL A 204 7.43 7.70 -9.45
N ALA A 205 7.64 6.39 -9.62
CA ALA A 205 7.51 5.73 -10.91
C ALA A 205 6.09 5.84 -11.46
N GLY A 206 5.09 5.63 -10.62
CA GLY A 206 3.70 5.72 -11.02
C GLY A 206 3.30 7.12 -11.44
N VAL A 207 3.72 8.16 -10.73
CA VAL A 207 3.44 9.56 -11.09
C VAL A 207 4.11 9.94 -12.43
N LEU A 208 5.33 9.46 -12.68
CA LEU A 208 5.99 9.65 -13.97
C LEU A 208 5.24 8.98 -15.13
N ILE A 209 4.79 7.73 -14.93
CA ILE A 209 3.99 6.99 -15.93
C ILE A 209 2.63 7.67 -16.15
N TYR A 210 2.03 8.21 -15.09
CA TYR A 210 0.78 8.97 -15.15
C TYR A 210 0.90 10.30 -15.90
N GLY A 211 2.12 10.75 -16.19
CA GLY A 211 2.39 12.00 -16.91
C GLY A 211 2.35 13.22 -16.01
N ASP A 212 2.59 13.06 -14.70
CA ASP A 212 2.65 14.16 -13.75
C ASP A 212 4.05 14.27 -13.09
N ASP A 213 4.29 15.36 -12.37
CA ASP A 213 5.57 15.70 -11.76
C ASP A 213 5.67 15.26 -10.28
N PRO A 214 6.51 14.25 -9.94
CA PRO A 214 6.67 13.79 -8.58
C PRO A 214 7.15 14.89 -7.61
N LEU A 215 7.89 15.91 -8.10
CA LEU A 215 8.47 16.97 -7.28
C LEU A 215 7.44 17.92 -6.66
N LYS A 216 6.20 17.89 -7.17
CA LYS A 216 5.08 18.71 -6.65
C LYS A 216 4.23 17.96 -5.63
N VAL A 217 4.55 16.70 -5.32
CA VAL A 217 3.86 15.91 -4.30
C VAL A 217 4.57 16.07 -2.96
N LYS A 218 3.95 16.78 -2.01
CA LYS A 218 4.63 17.24 -0.78
C LYS A 218 5.13 16.10 0.10
N HIS A 219 4.31 15.06 0.32
CA HIS A 219 4.73 13.93 1.14
C HIS A 219 5.86 13.11 0.50
N PHE A 220 6.09 13.17 -0.83
CA PHE A 220 7.24 12.51 -1.43
C PHE A 220 8.55 13.14 -0.95
N ARG A 221 8.59 14.47 -0.90
CA ARG A 221 9.75 15.22 -0.40
C ARG A 221 10.00 14.91 1.08
N LEU A 222 8.96 14.96 1.91
CA LEU A 222 9.09 14.64 3.34
C LEU A 222 9.62 13.22 3.58
N VAL A 223 9.12 12.22 2.84
CA VAL A 223 9.58 10.83 2.98
C VAL A 223 11.02 10.65 2.48
N ALA A 224 11.44 11.38 1.44
CA ALA A 224 12.83 11.39 0.98
C ALA A 224 13.76 12.01 2.04
N GLU A 225 13.38 13.17 2.60
CA GLU A 225 14.10 13.86 3.67
C GLU A 225 14.26 12.98 4.93
N ASP A 226 13.19 12.28 5.33
CA ASP A 226 13.23 11.35 6.48
C ASP A 226 14.29 10.26 6.34
N ARG A 227 14.58 9.87 5.10
CA ARG A 227 15.55 8.85 4.69
C ARG A 227 16.91 9.43 4.32
N ASN A 228 17.10 10.74 4.49
CA ASN A 228 18.30 11.50 4.12
C ASN A 228 18.64 11.37 2.62
N MET A 229 17.62 11.50 1.78
CA MET A 229 17.72 11.46 0.32
C MET A 229 17.14 12.73 -0.30
N GLU A 230 17.72 13.19 -1.39
CA GLU A 230 17.13 14.24 -2.24
C GLU A 230 16.10 13.61 -3.19
N LEU A 231 14.89 14.19 -3.26
CA LEU A 231 13.81 13.65 -4.10
C LEU A 231 14.16 13.73 -5.59
N GLU A 232 14.86 14.79 -5.98
CA GLU A 232 15.31 15.07 -7.35
C GLU A 232 16.24 13.96 -7.87
N ASP A 233 17.15 13.48 -7.03
CA ASP A 233 18.05 12.38 -7.37
C ASP A 233 17.27 11.07 -7.55
N LEU A 234 16.33 10.78 -6.66
CA LEU A 234 15.45 9.62 -6.81
C LEU A 234 14.62 9.69 -8.09
N VAL A 235 14.02 10.84 -8.41
CA VAL A 235 13.27 11.04 -9.66
C VAL A 235 14.16 10.82 -10.88
N SER A 236 15.40 11.30 -10.84
CA SER A 236 16.38 11.09 -11.90
C SER A 236 16.73 9.60 -12.08
N GLU A 237 16.94 8.87 -10.99
CA GLU A 237 17.23 7.43 -10.99
C GLU A 237 16.05 6.62 -11.53
N VAL A 238 14.84 6.86 -11.04
CA VAL A 238 13.63 6.17 -11.51
C VAL A 238 13.39 6.44 -13.00
N ARG A 239 13.59 7.68 -13.47
CA ARG A 239 13.50 8.00 -14.90
C ARG A 239 14.48 7.22 -15.78
N LYS A 240 15.65 6.85 -15.26
CA LYS A 240 16.61 6.02 -16.01
C LYS A 240 16.13 4.57 -16.13
N ILE A 241 15.45 4.05 -15.10
CA ILE A 241 14.91 2.68 -15.09
C ILE A 241 13.68 2.56 -16.00
N LEU A 242 12.88 3.63 -16.14
CA LEU A 242 11.68 3.64 -16.98
C LEU A 242 11.97 3.87 -18.48
N ARG A 243 13.22 4.15 -18.85
CA ARG A 243 13.66 4.32 -20.25
C ARG A 243 14.14 3.01 -20.83
#